data_AF-A0A9E2FXZ9-F1
#
_entry.id   AF-A0A9E2FXZ9-F1
#
_cell.length_a   1.000
_cell.length_b   1.000
_cell.length_c   1.000
_cell.angle_alpha   90.00
_cell.angle_beta   90.00
_cell.angle_gamma   90.00
#
_symmetry.space_group_name_H-M   'P 1'
#
loop_
_entity.id
_entity.type
_entity.pdbx_description
1 polymer ?
#
loop_
_entity_poly.entity_id
_entity_poly.type
_entity_poly.pdbx_seq_one_letter_code
_entity_poly.pdbx_strand_id
1 'polypeptide(L)'
;MKNAPHTLPPFVINLFFVIGLMSALSFRALMAIKDLQPQLLRPVWYMGIIGYILFFGFRYSITEKRKKAICEFKLIDKLKKGEELSPNDRQVMTYILSSLQKSRENLNYLFIFATSAIAILLDLLF
;
A
#
# COMPACT_ATOMS: atom_id res chain seq x y z
N MET A 1 15.79 -3.46 26.31
CA MET A 1 15.50 -2.20 25.59
C MET A 1 14.65 -2.55 24.38
N LYS A 2 13.42 -2.01 24.25
CA LYS A 2 12.58 -2.27 23.06
C LYS A 2 13.16 -1.48 21.89
N ASN A 3 13.59 -2.17 20.84
CA ASN A 3 14.21 -1.54 19.66
C ASN A 3 13.20 -0.64 18.94
N ALA A 4 13.62 0.59 18.65
CA ALA A 4 12.80 1.54 17.90
C ALA A 4 12.54 0.99 16.47
N PRO A 5 11.28 1.00 16.00
CA PRO A 5 10.97 0.55 14.65
C PRO A 5 11.64 1.46 13.61
N HIS A 6 12.34 0.87 12.65
CA HIS A 6 13.03 1.59 11.58
C HIS A 6 12.17 1.65 10.31
N THR A 7 12.21 2.78 9.59
CA THR A 7 11.54 2.90 8.29
C THR A 7 12.27 2.07 7.24
N LEU A 8 11.53 1.39 6.37
CA LEU A 8 12.13 0.59 5.30
C LEU A 8 12.87 1.47 4.26
N PRO A 9 13.85 0.90 3.55
CA PRO A 9 14.57 1.62 2.50
C PRO A 9 13.63 2.11 1.39
N PRO A 10 13.87 3.30 0.80
CA PRO A 10 13.05 3.84 -0.29
C PRO A 10 12.88 2.90 -1.49
N PHE A 11 13.92 2.10 -1.79
CA PHE A 11 13.88 1.11 -2.87
C PHE A 11 12.78 0.06 -2.67
N VAL A 12 12.63 -0.47 -1.45
CA VAL A 12 11.61 -1.48 -1.14
C VAL A 12 10.21 -0.88 -1.30
N ILE A 13 10.02 0.36 -0.83
CA ILE A 13 8.73 1.07 -0.97
C ILE A 13 8.38 1.26 -2.46
N ASN A 14 9.34 1.67 -3.28
CA ASN A 14 9.13 1.86 -4.72
C ASN A 14 8.89 0.54 -5.46
N LEU A 15 9.57 -0.55 -5.08
CA LEU A 15 9.35 -1.87 -5.68
C LEU A 15 7.92 -2.35 -5.46
N PHE A 16 7.44 -2.35 -4.21
CA PHE A 16 6.06 -2.73 -3.91
C PHE A 16 5.06 -1.76 -4.55
N PHE A 17 5.39 -0.47 -4.65
CA PHE A 17 4.58 0.49 -5.38
C PHE A 17 4.39 0.08 -6.85
N VAL A 18 5.47 -0.23 -7.57
CA VAL A 18 5.42 -0.66 -8.97
C VAL A 18 4.67 -1.98 -9.12
N ILE A 19 4.88 -2.95 -8.22
CA ILE A 19 4.14 -4.22 -8.22
C ILE A 19 2.63 -3.95 -8.10
N GLY A 20 2.22 -3.09 -7.17
CA GLY A 20 0.81 -2.71 -7.00
C GLY A 20 0.20 -2.08 -8.25
N LEU A 21 0.93 -1.18 -8.90
CA LEU A 21 0.50 -0.54 -10.15
C LEU A 21 0.34 -1.56 -11.29
N MET A 22 1.35 -2.41 -11.49
CA MET A 22 1.32 -3.44 -12.53
C MET A 22 0.16 -4.39 -12.32
N SER A 23 -0.06 -4.85 -11.08
CA SER A 23 -1.20 -5.72 -10.78
C SER A 23 -2.54 -5.04 -11.00
N ALA A 24 -2.68 -3.77 -10.60
CA ALA A 24 -3.91 -3.01 -10.83
C ALA A 24 -4.22 -2.88 -12.32
N LEU A 25 -3.18 -2.61 -13.13
CA LEU A 25 -3.29 -2.53 -14.58
C LEU A 25 -3.65 -3.88 -15.20
N SER A 26 -3.03 -4.98 -14.76
CA SER A 26 -3.31 -6.32 -15.26
C SER A 26 -4.80 -6.65 -15.22
N PHE A 27 -5.49 -6.37 -14.10
CA PHE A 27 -6.93 -6.64 -13.98
C PHE A 27 -7.79 -5.79 -14.92
N ARG A 28 -7.41 -4.54 -15.13
CA ARG A 28 -8.15 -3.61 -15.99
C ARG A 28 -7.95 -3.91 -17.47
N ALA A 29 -6.78 -4.45 -17.81
CA ALA A 29 -6.49 -4.91 -19.17
C ALA A 29 -7.15 -6.26 -19.50
N LEU A 30 -7.72 -7.00 -18.54
CA LEU A 30 -8.26 -8.34 -18.80
C LEU A 30 -9.38 -8.35 -19.84
N MET A 31 -10.26 -7.34 -19.85
CA MET A 31 -11.32 -7.22 -20.85
C MET A 31 -10.71 -7.07 -22.25
N ALA A 32 -9.83 -6.09 -22.45
CA ALA A 32 -9.13 -5.91 -23.72
C ALA A 32 -8.33 -7.15 -24.17
N ILE A 33 -7.68 -7.84 -23.23
CA ILE A 33 -6.88 -9.05 -23.52
C ILE A 33 -7.76 -10.24 -23.88
N LYS A 34 -8.97 -10.33 -23.30
CA LYS A 34 -9.94 -11.37 -23.64
C LYS A 34 -10.29 -11.32 -25.12
N ASP A 35 -10.45 -10.11 -25.68
CA ASP A 35 -10.87 -9.94 -27.07
C ASP A 35 -9.70 -10.02 -28.06
N LEU A 36 -8.52 -9.51 -27.69
CA LEU A 36 -7.32 -9.52 -28.53
C LEU A 36 -6.61 -10.89 -28.55
N GLN A 37 -6.35 -11.46 -27.37
CA GLN A 37 -5.54 -12.67 -27.20
C GLN A 37 -6.02 -13.50 -25.98
N PRO A 38 -7.11 -14.28 -26.13
CA PRO A 38 -7.71 -15.04 -25.02
C PRO A 38 -6.74 -15.96 -24.28
N GLN A 39 -5.69 -16.43 -24.96
CA GLN A 39 -4.67 -17.32 -24.40
C GLN A 39 -3.83 -16.64 -23.30
N LEU A 40 -3.66 -15.31 -23.37
CA LEU A 40 -2.89 -14.53 -22.38
C LEU A 40 -3.72 -14.15 -21.15
N LEU A 41 -5.03 -14.38 -21.16
CA LEU A 41 -5.92 -14.02 -20.06
C LEU A 41 -5.47 -14.65 -18.73
N ARG A 42 -5.17 -15.96 -18.73
CA ARG A 42 -4.73 -16.66 -17.51
C ARG A 42 -3.37 -16.17 -17.00
N PRO A 43 -2.30 -16.11 -17.83
CA PRO A 43 -1.02 -15.53 -17.39
C PRO A 43 -1.14 -14.13 -16.80
N VAL A 44 -1.90 -13.24 -17.44
CA VAL A 44 -2.06 -11.84 -16.99
C VAL A 44 -2.87 -11.78 -15.70
N TRP A 45 -3.90 -12.60 -15.57
CA TRP A 45 -4.66 -12.72 -14.33
C TRP A 45 -3.81 -13.24 -13.17
N TYR A 46 -2.99 -14.28 -13.38
CA TYR A 46 -2.07 -14.78 -12.36
C TYR A 46 -1.03 -13.74 -11.94
N MET A 47 -0.45 -13.01 -12.90
CA MET A 47 0.45 -11.89 -12.62
C MET A 47 -0.24 -10.81 -11.77
N GLY A 48 -1.48 -10.47 -12.13
CA GLY A 48 -2.33 -9.55 -11.38
C GLY A 48 -2.53 -10.00 -9.93
N ILE A 49 -3.00 -11.23 -9.71
CA ILE A 49 -3.28 -11.76 -8.36
C ILE A 49 -2.01 -11.86 -7.52
N ILE A 50 -0.92 -12.42 -8.06
CA ILE A 50 0.31 -12.61 -7.30
C ILE A 50 0.85 -11.26 -6.84
N GLY A 51 0.91 -10.26 -7.72
CA GLY A 51 1.40 -8.95 -7.32
C GLY A 51 0.45 -8.24 -6.33
N TYR A 52 -0.87 -8.45 -6.40
CA TYR A 52 -1.79 -7.99 -5.37
C TYR A 52 -1.56 -8.65 -4.01
N ILE A 53 -1.36 -9.97 -3.97
CA ILE A 53 -1.05 -10.68 -2.72
C ILE A 53 0.19 -10.07 -2.07
N LEU A 54 1.25 -9.86 -2.86
CA LEU A 54 2.51 -9.27 -2.38
C LEU A 54 2.30 -7.82 -1.92
N PHE A 55 1.64 -6.99 -2.73
CA PHE A 55 1.42 -5.58 -2.45
C PHE A 55 0.55 -5.34 -1.22
N PHE A 56 -0.61 -5.99 -1.15
CA PHE A 56 -1.52 -5.84 -0.01
C PHE A 56 -0.97 -6.51 1.24
N GLY A 57 -0.26 -7.63 1.13
CA GLY A 57 0.44 -8.25 2.25
C GLY A 57 1.51 -7.33 2.86
N PHE A 58 2.30 -6.68 2.00
CA PHE A 58 3.27 -5.66 2.44
C PHE A 58 2.59 -4.50 3.18
N ARG A 59 1.51 -3.93 2.60
CA ARG A 59 0.76 -2.84 3.22
C ARG A 59 0.11 -3.22 4.54
N TYR A 60 -0.42 -4.44 4.62
CA TYR A 60 -0.99 -5.00 5.83
C TYR A 60 0.06 -5.05 6.94
N SER A 61 1.26 -5.61 6.66
CA SER A 61 2.34 -5.69 7.63
C SER A 61 2.78 -4.34 8.18
N ILE A 62 2.91 -3.32 7.33
CA ILE A 62 3.27 -1.96 7.77
C ILE A 62 2.17 -1.34 8.62
N THR A 63 0.90 -1.48 8.21
CA THR A 63 -0.23 -0.92 8.96
C THR A 63 -0.39 -1.58 10.32
N GLU A 64 -0.22 -2.90 10.41
CA GLU A 64 -0.23 -3.63 11.68
C GLU A 64 0.90 -3.17 12.60
N LYS A 65 2.13 -3.02 12.09
CA LYS A 65 3.25 -2.48 12.87
C LYS A 65 2.94 -1.09 13.45
N ARG A 66 2.33 -0.20 12.66
CA ARG A 66 1.91 1.14 13.11
C ARG A 66 0.84 1.05 14.21
N LYS A 67 -0.22 0.27 14.00
CA LYS A 67 -1.30 0.08 14.99
C LYS A 67 -0.78 -0.50 16.30
N LYS A 68 0.03 -1.56 16.22
CA LYS A 68 0.66 -2.19 17.38
C LYS A 68 1.53 -1.20 18.15
N ALA A 69 2.33 -0.39 17.46
CA ALA A 69 3.14 0.64 18.09
C ALA A 69 2.29 1.72 18.81
N ILE A 70 1.18 2.15 18.22
CA ILE A 70 0.24 3.09 18.86
C ILE A 70 -0.33 2.52 20.16
N CYS A 71 -0.77 1.26 20.13
CA CYS A 71 -1.38 0.58 21.28
C CYS A 71 -0.35 0.27 22.38
N GLU A 72 0.80 -0.30 22.03
CA GLU A 72 1.83 -0.69 23.01
C GLU A 72 2.39 0.51 23.79
N PHE A 73 2.52 1.66 23.13
CA PHE A 73 3.04 2.88 23.74
C PHE A 73 1.93 3.78 24.30
N LYS A 74 0.66 3.39 24.15
CA LYS A 74 -0.54 4.15 24.56
C LYS A 74 -0.48 5.61 24.11
N LEU A 75 0.05 5.85 22.91
CA LEU A 75 0.40 7.20 22.45
C LEU A 75 -0.80 8.14 22.42
N ILE A 76 -1.96 7.63 22.02
CA ILE A 76 -3.21 8.41 21.96
C ILE A 76 -3.65 8.82 23.37
N ASP A 77 -3.59 7.91 24.34
CA ASP A 77 -4.04 8.19 25.71
C ASP A 77 -3.13 9.22 26.39
N LYS A 78 -1.80 9.08 26.22
CA LYS A 78 -0.80 10.02 26.73
C LYS A 78 -1.04 11.43 26.20
N LEU A 79 -1.26 11.55 24.88
CA LEU A 79 -1.57 12.83 24.23
C LEU A 79 -2.88 13.44 24.73
N LYS A 80 -3.94 12.64 24.87
CA LYS A 80 -5.24 13.13 25.37
C LYS A 80 -5.18 13.63 26.81
N LYS A 81 -4.33 13.02 27.65
CA LYS A 81 -4.14 13.40 29.05
C LYS A 81 -3.14 14.54 29.27
N GLY A 82 -2.47 15.00 28.19
CA GLY A 82 -1.39 15.99 28.30
C GLY A 82 -0.14 15.45 29.00
N GLU A 83 0.07 14.13 29.02
CA GLU A 83 1.26 13.52 29.61
C GLU A 83 2.51 13.84 28.77
N GLU A 84 3.65 14.07 29.43
CA GLU A 84 4.90 14.28 28.72
C GLU A 84 5.35 13.02 27.98
N LEU A 85 5.67 13.17 26.69
CA LEU A 85 6.19 12.07 25.87
C LEU A 85 7.66 11.82 26.18
N SER A 86 7.96 10.58 26.63
CA SER A 86 9.33 10.12 26.83
C SER A 86 10.13 10.13 25.51
N PRO A 87 11.47 10.11 25.57
CA PRO A 87 12.31 10.03 24.36
C PRO A 87 11.93 8.85 23.44
N ASN A 88 11.53 7.71 24.02
CA ASN A 88 11.09 6.54 23.27
C ASN A 88 9.72 6.76 22.60
N ASP A 89 8.77 7.37 23.30
CA ASP A 89 7.47 7.74 22.73
C ASP A 89 7.63 8.68 21.53
N ARG A 90 8.53 9.67 21.64
CA ARG A 90 8.86 10.60 20.55
C ARG A 90 9.47 9.89 19.34
N GLN A 91 10.35 8.91 19.55
CA GLN A 91 10.91 8.12 18.45
C GLN A 91 9.84 7.30 17.74
N VAL A 92 8.96 6.63 18.48
CA VAL A 92 7.86 5.84 17.89
C VAL A 92 6.86 6.72 17.15
N MET A 93 6.50 7.87 17.72
CA MET A 93 5.66 8.86 17.06
C MET A 93 6.29 9.34 15.75
N THR A 94 7.59 9.65 15.77
CA THR A 94 8.34 10.07 14.57
C THR A 94 8.35 8.97 13.51
N TYR A 95 8.53 7.71 13.90
CA TYR A 95 8.41 6.57 12.99
C TYR A 95 7.02 6.49 12.35
N ILE A 96 5.95 6.57 13.14
CA ILE A 96 4.57 6.48 12.64
C ILE A 96 4.29 7.62 11.65
N LEU A 97 4.58 8.86 12.03
CA LEU A 97 4.33 10.04 11.19
C LEU A 97 5.17 10.02 9.91
N SER A 98 6.47 9.72 10.01
CA SER A 98 7.34 9.64 8.82
C SER A 98 6.94 8.49 7.89
N SER A 99 6.47 7.37 8.42
CA SER A 99 5.97 6.25 7.61
C SER A 99 4.68 6.59 6.88
N LEU A 100 3.79 7.40 7.48
CA LEU A 100 2.59 7.92 6.82
C LEU A 100 2.97 8.90 5.70
N GLN A 101 3.87 9.84 5.98
CA GLN A 101 4.32 10.84 5.00
C GLN A 101 5.03 10.22 3.79
N LYS A 102 5.87 9.20 4.01
CA LYS A 102 6.59 8.50 2.92
C LYS A 102 5.69 7.56 2.12
N SER A 103 4.52 7.21 2.62
CA SER A 103 3.64 6.24 1.95
C SER A 103 3.06 6.84 0.68
N ARG A 104 3.25 6.14 -0.45
CA ARG A 104 2.61 6.46 -1.74
C ARG A 104 1.22 5.82 -1.85
N GLU A 105 0.44 5.89 -0.77
CA GLU A 105 -0.92 5.37 -0.68
C GLU A 105 -1.87 6.12 -1.60
N ASN A 106 -1.88 7.45 -1.49
CA ASN A 106 -2.77 8.31 -2.29
C ASN A 106 -2.57 8.12 -3.80
N LEU A 107 -1.32 7.98 -4.25
CA LEU A 107 -1.00 7.76 -5.66
C LEU A 107 -1.53 6.41 -6.17
N ASN A 108 -1.47 5.36 -5.34
CA ASN A 108 -2.06 4.07 -5.70
C ASN A 108 -3.58 4.16 -5.83
N TYR A 109 -4.23 4.85 -4.90
CA TYR A 109 -5.68 5.03 -4.96
C TYR A 109 -6.10 5.80 -6.20
N LEU A 110 -5.40 6.90 -6.50
CA LEU A 110 -5.64 7.70 -7.70
C LEU A 110 -5.42 6.88 -8.98
N PHE A 111 -4.34 6.10 -9.05
CA PHE A 111 -4.04 5.27 -10.22
C PHE A 111 -5.11 4.20 -10.44
N ILE A 112 -5.49 3.46 -9.39
CA ILE A 112 -6.53 2.43 -9.43
C ILE A 112 -7.86 3.05 -9.89
N PHE A 113 -8.22 4.21 -9.35
CA PHE A 113 -9.42 4.95 -9.71
C PHE A 113 -9.40 5.38 -11.19
N ALA A 114 -8.35 6.08 -11.62
CA ALA A 114 -8.23 6.58 -12.99
C ALA A 114 -8.21 5.45 -14.02
N THR A 115 -7.41 4.41 -13.79
CA THR A 115 -7.33 3.26 -14.70
C THR A 115 -8.63 2.44 -14.70
N SER A 116 -9.37 2.39 -13.60
CA SER A 116 -10.72 1.80 -13.58
C SER A 116 -11.71 2.59 -14.43
N ALA A 117 -11.72 3.92 -14.29
CA ALA A 117 -12.59 4.77 -15.09
C ALA A 117 -12.27 4.62 -16.59
N ILE A 118 -10.99 4.62 -16.95
CA ILE A 118 -10.54 4.39 -18.33
C ILE A 118 -10.97 3.01 -18.84
N ALA A 119 -10.80 1.94 -18.04
CA ALA A 119 -11.19 0.59 -18.45
C ALA A 119 -12.68 0.49 -18.76
N ILE A 120 -13.54 1.08 -17.91
CA ILE A 120 -14.99 1.12 -18.13
C ILE A 120 -15.32 1.94 -19.38
N LEU A 121 -14.69 3.11 -19.56
CA LEU A 121 -14.92 3.94 -20.75
C LEU A 121 -14.53 3.22 -22.04
N LEU A 122 -13.42 2.47 -22.05
CA LEU A 122 -13.01 1.69 -23.21
C LEU A 122 -13.97 0.54 -23.49
N ASP A 123 -14.42 -0.18 -22.46
CA ASP A 123 -15.38 -1.29 -22.58
C ASP A 123 -16.77 -0.83 -23.05
N LEU A 124 -17.16 0.41 -22.79
CA LEU A 124 -18.43 0.99 -23.27
C LEU A 124 -18.35 1.52 -24.70
N LEU A 125 -17.16 1.93 -25.17
CA LEU A 125 -16.96 2.56 -26.48
C LEU A 125 -16.61 1.56 -27.58
N PHE A 126 -16.02 0.42 -27.24
CA PHE A 126 -15.52 -0.61 -28.15
C PHE A 126 -16.10 -1.96 -27.78
#